data_AF-A0A847PUK2-F1
#
_entry.id   AF-A0A847PUK2-F1
#
_cell.length_a   1.000
_cell.length_b   1.000
_cell.length_c   1.000
_cell.angle_alpha   90.00
_cell.angle_beta   90.00
_cell.angle_gamma   90.00
#
_symmetry.space_group_name_H-M   'P 1'
#
loop_
_entity.id
_entity.type
_entity.pdbx_description
1 polymer ?
#
loop_
_entity_poly.entity_id
_entity_poly.type
_entity_poly.pdbx_seq_one_letter_code
_entity_poly.pdbx_strand_id
1 'polypeptide(L)' 'RIGEAKEYVAKKLGVDTMDLSDEHVMRELREELDIGVITSVPRAAKGIAAKMNIEKLLDIKINSCNLFRKQIA' A
#
# COMPACT_ATOMS: atom_id res chain seq x y z
N ARG A 1 1.99 12.68 15.21
CA ARG A 1 2.86 11.48 15.22
C ARG A 1 3.08 10.98 13.78
N ILE A 2 3.68 11.80 12.92
CA ILE A 2 3.91 11.43 11.51
C ILE A 2 5.22 10.64 11.34
N GLY A 3 6.25 10.94 12.15
CA GLY A 3 7.52 10.20 12.15
C GLY A 3 7.32 8.72 12.46
N GLU A 4 6.65 8.41 13.58
CA GLU A 4 6.29 7.04 13.98
C GLU A 4 5.54 6.27 12.87
N ALA A 5 4.64 6.95 12.16
CA ALA A 5 3.89 6.33 11.06
C ALA A 5 4.79 6.02 9.85
N LYS A 6 5.74 6.91 9.52
CA LYS A 6 6.73 6.66 8.45
C LYS A 6 7.67 5.53 8.83
N GLU A 7 8.17 5.51 10.06
CA GLU A 7 9.02 4.42 10.57
C GLU A 7 8.30 3.07 10.52
N TYR A 8 7.03 3.04 10.92
CA TYR A 8 6.20 1.83 10.84
C TYR A 8 6.09 1.30 9.40
N VAL A 9 5.77 2.18 8.45
CA VAL A 9 5.62 1.81 7.04
C VAL A 9 6.96 1.39 6.44
N ALA A 10 8.03 2.17 6.66
CA ALA A 10 9.38 1.86 6.18
C ALA A 10 9.83 0.47 6.65
N LYS A 11 9.63 0.17 7.94
CA LYS A 11 9.92 -1.16 8.51
C LYS A 11 9.10 -2.29 7.88
N LYS A 12 7.82 -2.06 7.59
CA LYS A 12 6.95 -3.06 6.91
C LYS A 12 7.35 -3.29 5.46
N LEU A 13 7.91 -2.28 4.79
CA LEU A 13 8.37 -2.34 3.41
C LEU A 13 9.83 -2.78 3.28
N GLY A 14 10.60 -2.81 4.37
CA GLY A 14 12.02 -3.20 4.36
C GLY A 14 12.95 -2.13 3.79
N VAL A 15 12.58 -0.86 3.88
CA VAL A 15 13.33 0.29 3.35
C VAL A 15 13.64 1.34 4.42
N ASP A 16 14.46 2.34 4.10
CA ASP A 16 14.64 3.52 4.94
C ASP A 16 13.43 4.47 4.85
N THR A 17 13.24 5.28 5.88
CA THR A 17 12.24 6.35 5.87
C THR A 17 12.40 7.37 4.74
N MET A 18 13.63 7.60 4.28
CA MET A 18 13.92 8.49 3.14
C MET A 18 13.47 7.88 1.81
N ASP A 19 13.60 6.56 1.66
CA ASP A 19 13.19 5.82 0.46
C ASP A 19 11.69 5.93 0.19
N LEU A 20 10.88 6.16 1.23
CA LEU A 20 9.43 6.40 1.07
C LEU A 20 9.10 7.61 0.18
N SER A 21 10.06 8.53 -0.01
CA SER A 21 9.92 9.72 -0.86
C SER A 21 10.62 9.57 -2.21
N ASP A 22 11.39 8.50 -2.41
CA ASP A 22 12.02 8.19 -3.69
C ASP A 22 11.00 7.50 -4.61
N GLU A 23 10.72 8.13 -5.75
CA GLU A 23 9.71 7.63 -6.67
C GLU A 23 10.13 6.36 -7.41
N HIS A 24 11.42 6.16 -7.65
CA HIS A 24 11.93 4.97 -8.33
C HIS A 24 11.83 3.77 -7.42
N VAL A 25 12.34 3.89 -6.19
CA VAL A 25 12.27 2.83 -5.17
C VAL A 25 10.81 2.48 -4.88
N MET A 26 9.96 3.48 -4.64
CA MET A 26 8.55 3.23 -4.33
C MET A 26 7.77 2.69 -5.51
N ARG A 27 8.16 3.01 -6.75
CA ARG A 27 7.51 2.43 -7.93
C ARG A 27 7.77 0.93 -8.00
N GLU A 28 9.03 0.51 -7.94
CA GLU A 28 9.40 -0.90 -8.01
C GLU A 28 8.73 -1.71 -6.91
N LEU A 29 8.81 -1.24 -5.66
CA LEU A 29 8.16 -1.90 -4.52
C LEU A 29 6.64 -2.01 -4.67
N ARG A 30 5.98 -0.98 -5.21
CA ARG A 30 4.52 -1.01 -5.40
C ARG A 30 4.10 -2.00 -6.48
N GLU A 31 4.92 -2.16 -7.53
CA GLU A 31 4.69 -3.16 -8.58
C GLU A 31 4.92 -4.58 -8.03
N GLU A 32 6.02 -4.81 -7.31
CA GLU A 32 6.35 -6.11 -6.72
C GLU A 32 5.35 -6.57 -5.67
N LEU A 33 4.93 -5.66 -4.78
CA LEU A 33 3.99 -5.97 -3.69
C LEU A 33 2.52 -5.90 -4.13
N ASP A 34 2.25 -5.56 -5.39
CA ASP A 34 0.91 -5.44 -5.96
C ASP A 34 -0.01 -4.51 -5.13
N ILE A 35 0.53 -3.41 -4.62
CA ILE A 35 -0.17 -2.41 -3.79
C ILE A 35 -0.57 -1.15 -4.55
N GLY A 36 -0.46 -1.20 -5.88
CA GLY A 36 -0.91 -0.16 -6.79
C GLY A 36 0.13 0.92 -7.05
N VAL A 37 0.32 1.19 -8.34
CA VAL A 37 1.16 2.25 -8.90
C VAL A 37 0.34 3.41 -9.46
N ILE A 38 0.99 4.56 -9.64
CA ILE A 38 0.37 5.80 -10.15
C ILE A 38 -0.25 5.55 -11.53
N THR A 39 0.53 4.97 -12.45
CA THR A 39 0.06 4.60 -13.77
C THR A 39 -0.56 3.22 -13.74
N SER A 40 -1.76 3.07 -14.26
CA SER A 40 -2.42 1.77 -14.34
C SER A 40 -1.65 0.78 -15.23
N VAL A 41 -0.99 -0.20 -14.63
CA VAL A 41 -0.34 -1.31 -15.35
C VAL A 41 -1.36 -2.43 -15.61
N PRO A 42 -1.39 -3.07 -16.79
CA PRO A 42 -2.25 -4.24 -17.02
C PRO A 42 -1.96 -5.35 -16.01
N ARG A 43 -3.02 -6.00 -15.50
CA ARG A 43 -2.98 -7.10 -14.52
C ARG A 43 -2.47 -6.76 -13.12
N ALA A 44 -2.01 -5.53 -12.86
CA ALA A 44 -1.72 -5.06 -11.50
C ALA A 44 -3.02 -4.70 -10.75
N ALA A 45 -3.04 -4.92 -9.43
CA ALA A 45 -4.14 -4.56 -8.55
C ALA A 45 -4.36 -3.04 -8.54
N LYS A 46 -5.64 -2.66 -8.58
CA LYS A 46 -6.10 -1.27 -8.64
C LYS A 46 -7.29 -1.07 -7.72
N GLY A 47 -7.49 0.17 -7.29
CA GLY A 47 -8.65 0.57 -6.50
C GLY A 47 -8.78 -0.28 -5.22
N ILE A 48 -9.88 -1.02 -5.09
CA ILE A 48 -10.18 -1.79 -3.88
C ILE A 48 -9.22 -2.98 -3.68
N ALA A 49 -8.77 -3.63 -4.76
CA ALA A 49 -7.86 -4.77 -4.68
C ALA A 49 -6.50 -4.33 -4.08
N ALA A 50 -5.93 -3.24 -4.60
CA ALA A 50 -4.69 -2.66 -4.09
C ALA A 50 -4.81 -2.27 -2.61
N LYS A 51 -5.94 -1.65 -2.22
CA LYS A 51 -6.18 -1.29 -0.81
C LYS A 51 -6.27 -2.51 0.11
N MET A 52 -6.88 -3.62 -0.34
CA MET A 52 -6.91 -4.85 0.44
C MET A 52 -5.51 -5.49 0.57
N ASN A 53 -4.65 -5.37 -0.43
CA ASN A 53 -3.25 -5.78 -0.34
C ASN A 53 -2.47 -4.92 0.67
N ILE A 54 -2.70 -3.59 0.65
CA ILE A 54 -2.12 -2.66 1.66
C ILE A 54 -2.58 -3.02 3.08
N GLU A 55 -3.86 -3.32 3.30
CA GLU A 55 -4.36 -3.77 4.62
C GLU A 55 -3.58 -4.98 5.14
N LYS A 56 -3.35 -5.98 4.27
CA LYS A 56 -2.61 -7.20 4.62
C LYS A 56 -1.13 -6.91 4.90
N LEU A 57 -0.49 -6.13 4.03
CA LEU A 57 0.93 -5.81 4.12
C LEU A 57 1.25 -5.01 5.39
N LEU A 58 0.45 -3.99 5.65
CA LEU A 58 0.66 -3.09 6.78
C LEU A 58 -0.03 -3.57 8.06
N ASP A 59 -0.80 -4.66 8.03
CA ASP A 59 -1.59 -5.14 9.17
C ASP A 59 -2.47 -4.05 9.81
N ILE A 60 -3.15 -3.28 8.95
CA ILE A 60 -4.07 -2.21 9.36
C ILE A 60 -5.43 -2.38 8.72
N LYS A 61 -6.45 -1.71 9.29
CA LYS A 61 -7.79 -1.62 8.69
C LYS A 61 -7.95 -0.32 7.92
N ILE A 62 -8.41 -0.43 6.67
CA ILE A 62 -8.77 0.68 5.80
C ILE A 62 -10.29 0.75 5.74
N ASN A 63 -10.84 1.90 6.11
CA ASN A 63 -12.29 2.10 6.19
C ASN A 63 -13.03 1.72 4.89
N SER A 64 -12.49 2.10 3.72
CA SER A 64 -13.12 1.77 2.44
C SER A 64 -13.16 0.27 2.14
N CYS A 65 -12.19 -0.51 2.63
CA CYS A 65 -12.20 -1.97 2.49
C CYS A 65 -13.30 -2.59 3.35
N ASN A 66 -13.46 -2.12 4.58
CA ASN A 66 -14.55 -2.55 5.46
C ASN A 66 -15.93 -2.18 4.89
N LEU A 67 -16.08 -0.96 4.35
CA LEU A 67 -17.32 -0.55 3.70
C LEU A 67 -17.63 -1.43 2.49
N PHE A 68 -16.64 -1.71 1.64
CA PHE A 68 -16.82 -2.60 0.50
C PHE A 68 -17.22 -4.01 0.93
N ARG A 69 -16.59 -4.58 1.97
CA ARG A 69 -16.97 -5.89 2.53
C ARG A 69 -18.42 -5.93 3.03
N LYS A 70 -18.95 -4.83 3.56
CA LYS A 70 -20.36 -4.72 3.97
C LYS A 70 -21.35 -4.62 2.80
N GLN A 71 -20.89 -4.22 1.61
CA GLN A 71 -21.75 -4.10 0.42
C GLN A 71 -21.88 -5.41 -0.36
N ILE A 72 -20.93 -6.33 -0.17
CA ILE A 72 -20.90 -7.65 -0.83
C ILE A 72 -21.41 -8.78 0.06
N ALA A 73 -21.70 -8.48 1.34
CA ALA A 73 -22.26 -9.41 2.33
C ALA A 73 -23.79 -9.30 2.32
#